data_AF-A0A968SVK7-F1
#
_entry.id   AF-A0A968SVK7-F1
#
_cell.length_a   1.000
_cell.length_b   1.000
_cell.length_c   1.000
_cell.angle_alpha   90.00
_cell.angle_beta   90.00
_cell.angle_gamma   90.00
#
_symmetry.space_group_name_H-M   'P 1'
#
loop_
_entity.id
_entity.type
_entity.pdbx_description
1 polymer ?
#
loop_
_entity_poly.entity_id
_entity_poly.type
_entity_poly.pdbx_seq_one_letter_code
_entity_poly.pdbx_strand_id
1 'polypeptide(L)' 'MIERLRRLWTEEERLRVEEVSIDIWAGFTKVVKQGFPKARIVYDRFHVMQKDVKELDRIRRQS' A
#
# COMPACT_ATOMS: atom_id res chain seq x y z
N MET A 1 5.46 8.52 12.44
CA MET A 1 5.72 7.66 11.27
C MET A 1 6.67 8.34 10.28
N ILE A 2 6.34 9.51 9.74
CA ILE A 2 7.16 10.20 8.71
C ILE A 2 8.53 10.64 9.21
N GLU A 3 8.60 11.14 10.44
CA GLU A 3 9.88 11.48 11.08
C GLU A 3 10.83 10.28 11.20
N ARG A 4 10.29 9.06 11.25
CA ARG A 4 11.10 7.83 11.23
C ARG A 4 11.65 7.55 9.83
N LEU A 5 10.85 7.79 8.78
CA LEU A 5 11.29 7.64 7.38
C LEU A 5 12.47 8.58 7.07
N ARG A 6 12.40 9.82 7.55
CA ARG A 6 13.46 10.84 7.37
C ARG A 6 14.76 10.52 8.11
N ARG A 7 14.71 9.67 9.14
CA ARG A 7 15.89 9.19 9.86
C ARG A 7 16.54 7.96 9.21
N LEU A 8 15.75 7.18 8.47
CA LEU A 8 16.20 5.92 7.86
C LEU A 8 16.72 6.10 6.43
N TRP A 9 16.19 7.10 5.71
CA TRP A 9 16.56 7.39 4.34
C TRP A 9 16.81 8.87 4.13
N THR A 10 17.91 9.16 3.42
CA THR A 10 18.23 10.48 2.92
C THR A 10 17.16 10.96 1.94
N GLU A 11 17.12 12.27 1.69
CA GLU A 11 16.21 12.82 0.71
C GLU A 11 16.45 12.25 -0.70
N GLU A 12 17.70 12.09 -1.10
CA GLU A 12 18.05 11.54 -2.41
C GLU A 12 17.56 10.09 -2.58
N GLU A 13 17.68 9.25 -1.56
CA GLU A 13 17.13 7.89 -1.57
C GLU A 13 15.61 7.91 -1.69
N ARG A 14 14.93 8.77 -0.94
CA ARG A 14 13.45 8.88 -0.99
C ARG A 14 12.94 9.40 -2.34
N LEU A 15 13.72 10.23 -3.03
CA LEU A 15 13.40 10.74 -4.36
C LEU A 15 13.67 9.73 -5.48
N ARG A 16 14.54 8.75 -5.24
CA ARG A 16 14.86 7.66 -6.19
C ARG A 16 13.84 6.53 -6.18
N VAL A 17 12.98 6.43 -5.17
CA VAL A 17 11.94 5.42 -5.12
C VAL A 17 10.89 5.70 -6.20
N GLU A 18 10.75 4.77 -7.13
CA GLU A 18 9.81 4.88 -8.26
C GLU A 18 8.42 4.34 -7.94
N GLU A 19 8.32 3.36 -7.04
CA GLU A 19 7.08 2.66 -6.76
C GLU A 19 6.98 2.22 -5.29
N VAL A 20 5.79 2.37 -4.72
CA VAL A 20 5.46 1.83 -3.40
C VAL A 20 4.16 1.06 -3.50
N SER A 21 4.23 -0.24 -3.18
CA SER A 21 3.05 -1.09 -3.02
C SER A 21 2.47 -0.91 -1.62
N ILE A 22 1.17 -0.59 -1.51
CA ILE A 22 0.47 -0.44 -0.23
C ILE A 22 -0.84 -1.22 -0.21
N ASP A 23 -1.24 -1.63 0.99
CA ASP A 23 -2.60 -2.09 1.23
C ASP A 23 -3.62 -0.98 0.94
N ILE A 24 -4.83 -1.39 0.56
CA ILE A 24 -5.94 -0.49 0.23
C ILE A 24 -6.53 0.08 1.53
N TRP A 25 -5.75 0.91 2.19
CA TRP A 25 -6.18 1.74 3.29
C TRP A 25 -5.75 3.18 3.02
N ALA A 26 -6.74 4.09 3.00
CA ALA A 26 -6.54 5.49 2.65
C ALA A 26 -5.47 6.19 3.53
N GLY A 27 -5.28 5.71 4.77
CA GLY A 27 -4.26 6.22 5.69
C GLY A 27 -2.82 6.09 5.16
N PHE A 28 -2.51 5.01 4.43
CA PHE A 28 -1.17 4.79 3.88
C PHE A 28 -0.85 5.71 2.71
N THR A 29 -1.86 6.07 1.90
CA THR A 29 -1.67 6.95 0.74
C THR A 29 -1.07 8.29 1.15
N LYS A 30 -1.57 8.90 2.23
CA LYS A 30 -1.07 10.19 2.72
C LYS A 30 0.37 10.08 3.23
N VAL A 31 0.70 9.00 3.93
CA VAL A 31 2.04 8.77 4.47
C VAL A 31 3.05 8.54 3.35
N VAL A 32 2.70 7.74 2.34
CA VAL A 32 3.57 7.47 1.18
C VAL A 32 3.82 8.75 0.38
N LYS A 33 2.80 9.57 0.11
CA LYS A 33 2.99 10.85 -0.59
C LYS A 33 3.93 11.81 0.15
N GLN A 34 3.94 11.77 1.48
CA GLN A 34 4.82 12.62 2.29
C GLN A 34 6.24 12.04 2.44
N GLY A 35 6.39 10.71 2.42
CA GLY A 35 7.68 10.02 2.52
C GLY A 35 8.42 9.89 1.20
N PHE A 36 7.71 9.49 0.14
CA PHE A 36 8.22 9.15 -1.19
C PHE A 36 7.43 9.93 -2.26
N PRO A 37 7.65 11.25 -2.38
CA PRO A 37 6.78 12.12 -3.17
C PRO A 37 6.79 11.83 -4.67
N LYS A 38 7.83 11.18 -5.18
CA LYS A 38 7.96 10.80 -6.60
C LYS A 38 7.48 9.38 -6.91
N ALA A 39 7.22 8.57 -5.88
CA ALA A 39 6.86 7.19 -6.09
C ALA A 39 5.40 7.06 -6.56
N ARG A 40 5.19 6.18 -7.53
CA ARG A 40 3.87 5.71 -7.94
C ARG A 40 3.30 4.81 -6.84
N ILE A 41 2.07 5.10 -6.44
CA ILE A 41 1.35 4.26 -5.47
C ILE A 41 0.69 3.13 -6.24
N VAL A 42 1.04 1.90 -5.87
CA VAL A 42 0.40 0.69 -6.39
C VAL A 42 -0.34 0.03 -5.24
N TYR A 43 -1.61 -0.29 -5.49
CA TYR A 43 -2.44 -0.94 -4.48
C TYR A 43 -2.31 -2.44 -4.60
N ASP A 44 -2.05 -3.09 -3.48
CA ASP A 44 -1.98 -4.54 -3.43
C ASP A 44 -3.38 -5.15 -3.65
N ARG A 45 -3.52 -5.91 -4.75
CA ARG A 45 -4.74 -6.62 -5.13
C ARG A 45 -4.95 -7.93 -4.36
N PHE A 46 -3.91 -8.49 -3.73
CA PHE A 46 -4.02 -9.75 -2.99
C PHE A 46 -5.06 -9.68 -1.87
N HIS A 47 -5.13 -8.57 -1.14
CA HIS A 47 -6.12 -8.39 -0.08
C HIS A 47 -7.56 -8.27 -0.60
N VAL A 48 -7.77 -7.67 -1.77
CA VAL A 48 -9.10 -7.60 -2.41
C VAL A 48 -9.50 -8.98 -2.87
N MET A 49 -8.62 -9.66 -3.60
CA MET A 49 -8.89 -11.02 -4.09
C MET A 49 -9.16 -12.00 -2.95
N GLN A 50 -8.45 -11.90 -1.82
CA GLN A 50 -8.76 -12.75 -0.66
C GLN A 50 -10.14 -12.50 -0.07
N LYS A 51 -10.60 -11.24 -0.03
CA LYS A 51 -11.97 -10.91 0.41
C LYS A 51 -13.00 -11.47 -0.56
N ASP A 52 -12.79 -11.28 -1.84
CA ASP A 52 -13.70 -11.76 -2.89
C ASP A 52 -13.79 -13.29 -2.89
N VAL A 53 -12.64 -13.97 -2.83
CA VAL A 53 -12.59 -15.44 -2.74
C VAL A 53 -13.31 -15.96 -1.51
N LYS A 54 -13.14 -15.32 -0.34
CA LYS A 54 -13.85 -15.72 0.88
C LYS A 54 -15.35 -15.56 0.76
N GLU A 55 -15.83 -14.50 0.13
CA GLU A 55 -17.26 -14.28 -0.06
C GLU A 55 -17.85 -15.26 -1.09
N LEU A 56 -17.14 -15.53 -2.18
CA LEU A 56 -17.53 -16.56 -3.15
C LEU A 56 -17.61 -17.95 -2.50
N ASP A 57 -16.64 -18.30 -1.65
CA ASP A 57 -16.65 -19.56 -0.90
C ASP A 57 -17.82 -19.64 0.10
N ARG A 58 -18.21 -18.51 0.70
CA ARG A 58 -19.38 -18.44 1.58
C ARG A 58 -20.66 -18.75 0.80
N ILE A 59 -20.86 -18.14 -0.37
CA ILE A 59 -22.03 -18.40 -1.22
C ILE A 59 -22.03 -19.86 -1.67
N ARG A 60 -20.87 -20.39 -2.07
CA ARG A 60 -20.73 -21.80 -2.48
C ARG A 60 -21.14 -22.78 -1.39
N ARG A 61 -20.82 -22.52 -0.13
CA ARG A 61 -21.19 -23.39 1.01
C ARG A 61 -22.66 -23.30 1.41
N GLN A 62 -23.39 -22.32 0.87
CA GLN A 62 -24.82 -22.11 1.12
C GLN A 62 -25.71 -22.71 0.01
N SER A 63 -25.13 -23.20 -1.08
CA SER A 63 -25.80 -23.93 -2.18
C SER A 63 -25.61 -25.43 -2.02
#